data_AF-A0A098EYY2-F1
#
_entry.id   AF-A0A098EYY2-F1
#
_cell.length_a   1.000
_cell.length_b   1.000
_cell.length_c   1.000
_cell.angle_alpha   90.00
_cell.angle_beta   90.00
_cell.angle_gamma   90.00
#
_symmetry.space_group_name_H-M   'P 1'
#
loop_
_entity.id
_entity.type
_entity.pdbx_description
1 polymer ?
#
loop_
_entity_poly.entity_id
_entity_poly.type
_entity_poly.pdbx_seq_one_letter_code
_entity_poly.pdbx_strand_id
1 'polypeptide(L)'
;MSSTKFEEFLSKVTSKVKSQEAHNKIKKELTNHLQKLSQSYIEKGFSKEDADEKAIQEMGNPFIIGENLNPLHKPKMDWILIVLFAIFAGISFLPLVGGVPEQYVSNTYFIWRQAIWYSLAILVIIGFLFFDYQKLKNWWVYFYASGLLILLYLHLFGIMVAGATKWVRLPGLTVDGTMMSLFFFFLAWAGIFNKINEFRNWKKQGFLLVLFWTPILLYTMVPDYMISIFYFLCILGMFGTARIHKRLAVNLALTNLLAGIIFIIMFYMTSRQGYIFARLSAFINPSADSNGAGYLYRAVRKVLSEAGWFGNGLTNVLNFRLLPETHTDFAFPFLVYSLGWAFGFVLCLFLLIFISRISKNAFKTKDLYGRLIVIGGAALFAVPTTWNILMSFGVVPIIGVSLPFISYGGSAILFYAAVLGLILNVYRRKDLVEPTIADEIKS
;
A
#
# COMPACT_ATOMS: atom_id res chain seq x y z
N MET A 1 -37.26 17.45 -11.27
CA MET A 1 -37.79 16.18 -10.73
C MET A 1 -37.89 15.20 -11.89
N SER A 2 -37.38 13.97 -11.74
CA SER A 2 -37.52 12.92 -12.76
C SER A 2 -39.00 12.56 -12.90
N SER A 3 -39.42 12.27 -14.14
CA SER A 3 -40.74 11.75 -14.44
C SER A 3 -40.94 10.40 -13.74
N THR A 4 -42.13 10.14 -13.18
CA THR A 4 -42.47 8.87 -12.53
C THR A 4 -42.26 7.68 -13.49
N LYS A 5 -42.50 7.91 -14.79
CA LYS A 5 -42.26 6.92 -15.86
C LYS A 5 -40.76 6.57 -16.00
N PHE A 6 -39.86 7.54 -15.84
CA PHE A 6 -38.41 7.27 -15.86
C PHE A 6 -37.99 6.43 -14.66
N GLU A 7 -38.48 6.73 -13.46
CA GLU A 7 -38.15 5.93 -12.27
C GLU A 7 -38.59 4.47 -12.42
N GLU A 8 -39.79 4.23 -12.99
CA GLU A 8 -40.28 2.88 -13.25
C GLU A 8 -39.40 2.15 -14.29
N PHE A 9 -39.05 2.81 -15.40
CA PHE A 9 -38.16 2.27 -16.41
C PHE A 9 -36.79 1.90 -15.81
N LEU A 10 -36.20 2.80 -15.04
CA LEU A 10 -34.89 2.60 -14.40
C LEU A 10 -34.93 1.49 -13.34
N SER A 11 -36.04 1.35 -12.62
CA SER A 11 -36.27 0.24 -11.69
C SER A 11 -36.27 -1.11 -12.44
N LYS A 12 -36.96 -1.18 -13.58
CA LYS A 12 -36.97 -2.39 -14.43
C LYS A 12 -35.58 -2.72 -14.97
N VAL A 13 -34.81 -1.73 -15.45
CA VAL A 13 -33.42 -1.93 -15.89
C VAL A 13 -32.55 -2.47 -14.75
N THR A 14 -32.58 -1.81 -13.59
CA THR A 14 -31.72 -2.18 -12.45
C THR A 14 -32.11 -3.53 -11.84
N SER A 15 -33.35 -3.98 -11.98
CA SER A 15 -33.79 -5.32 -11.53
C SER A 15 -33.01 -6.46 -12.19
N LYS A 16 -32.47 -6.25 -13.41
CA LYS A 16 -31.66 -7.22 -14.14
C LYS A 16 -30.16 -7.11 -13.87
N VAL A 17 -29.72 -6.08 -13.14
CA VAL A 17 -28.32 -5.86 -12.79
C VAL A 17 -28.06 -6.38 -11.37
N LYS A 18 -27.22 -7.41 -11.22
CA LYS A 18 -26.93 -8.03 -9.92
C LYS A 18 -26.12 -7.13 -8.98
N SER A 19 -25.35 -6.20 -9.53
CA SER A 19 -24.46 -5.32 -8.75
C SER A 19 -25.23 -4.14 -8.18
N GLN A 20 -25.61 -4.21 -6.90
CA GLN A 20 -26.31 -3.12 -6.21
C GLN A 20 -25.47 -1.83 -6.17
N GLU A 21 -24.14 -1.95 -6.05
CA GLU A 21 -23.23 -0.79 -6.07
C GLU A 21 -23.26 -0.02 -7.40
N ALA A 22 -23.64 -0.71 -8.50
CA ALA A 22 -23.75 -0.10 -9.81
C ALA A 22 -25.10 0.59 -10.05
N HIS A 23 -26.14 0.24 -9.29
CA HIS A 23 -27.51 0.74 -9.51
C HIS A 23 -27.57 2.26 -9.52
N ASN A 24 -26.96 2.93 -8.55
CA ASN A 24 -26.98 4.39 -8.48
C ASN A 24 -26.31 5.05 -9.68
N LYS A 25 -25.23 4.46 -10.21
CA LYS A 25 -24.51 5.00 -11.38
C LYS A 25 -25.30 4.77 -12.66
N ILE A 26 -25.80 3.55 -12.85
CA ILE A 26 -26.64 3.19 -13.99
C ILE A 26 -27.89 4.08 -14.03
N LYS A 27 -28.56 4.27 -12.88
CA LYS A 27 -29.69 5.19 -12.77
C LYS A 27 -29.31 6.60 -13.19
N LYS A 28 -28.22 7.14 -12.65
CA LYS A 28 -27.76 8.50 -12.99
C LYS A 28 -27.45 8.67 -14.48
N GLU A 29 -26.72 7.74 -15.07
CA GLU A 29 -26.35 7.77 -16.49
C GLU A 29 -27.58 7.69 -17.39
N LEU A 30 -28.45 6.71 -17.15
CA LEU A 30 -29.66 6.51 -17.93
C LEU A 30 -30.66 7.66 -17.74
N THR A 31 -30.78 8.23 -16.54
CA THR A 31 -31.58 9.43 -16.30
C THR A 31 -31.09 10.60 -17.15
N ASN A 32 -29.77 10.82 -17.23
CA ASN A 32 -29.22 11.89 -18.06
C ASN A 32 -29.51 11.66 -19.55
N HIS A 33 -29.41 10.42 -20.03
CA HIS A 33 -29.76 10.07 -21.40
C HIS A 33 -31.26 10.26 -21.70
N LEU A 34 -32.13 9.76 -20.82
CA LEU A 34 -33.59 9.92 -20.92
C LEU A 34 -34.00 11.40 -20.92
N GLN A 35 -33.39 12.22 -20.06
CA GLN A 35 -33.64 13.66 -20.01
C GLN A 35 -33.21 14.36 -21.31
N LYS A 36 -32.05 14.01 -21.87
CA LYS A 36 -31.59 14.55 -23.16
C LYS A 36 -32.54 14.17 -24.30
N LEU A 37 -32.98 12.92 -24.36
CA LEU A 37 -33.93 12.45 -25.37
C LEU A 37 -35.28 13.17 -25.23
N SER A 38 -35.83 13.24 -24.02
CA SER A 38 -37.08 13.95 -23.75
C SER A 38 -36.99 15.43 -24.14
N GLN A 39 -35.89 16.11 -23.79
CA GLN A 39 -35.66 17.50 -24.18
C GLN A 39 -35.65 17.68 -25.71
N SER A 40 -35.04 16.75 -26.45
CA SER A 40 -35.05 16.77 -27.93
C SER A 40 -36.46 16.63 -28.51
N TYR A 41 -37.34 15.86 -27.87
CA TYR A 41 -38.75 15.77 -28.31
C TYR A 41 -39.55 17.01 -27.94
N ILE A 42 -39.31 17.63 -26.78
CA ILE A 42 -39.94 18.90 -26.41
C ILE A 42 -39.60 19.99 -27.45
N GLU A 43 -38.33 20.05 -27.89
CA GLU A 43 -37.89 20.99 -28.93
C GLU A 43 -38.55 20.74 -30.30
N LYS A 44 -38.97 19.50 -30.56
CA LYS A 44 -39.76 19.12 -31.75
C LYS A 44 -41.26 19.41 -31.60
N GLY A 45 -41.68 20.05 -30.51
CA GLY A 45 -43.07 20.46 -30.28
C GLY A 45 -43.95 19.44 -29.57
N PHE A 46 -43.38 18.37 -29.00
CA PHE A 46 -44.15 17.41 -28.19
C PHE A 46 -44.46 17.95 -26.80
N SER A 47 -45.59 17.53 -26.22
CA SER A 47 -45.87 17.76 -24.81
C SER A 47 -44.83 17.03 -23.94
N LYS A 48 -44.63 17.48 -22.70
CA LYS A 48 -43.63 16.87 -21.82
C LYS A 48 -43.91 15.40 -21.52
N GLU A 49 -45.19 15.03 -21.36
CA GLU A 49 -45.58 13.64 -21.11
C GLU A 49 -45.36 12.75 -22.34
N ASP A 50 -45.69 13.25 -23.53
CA ASP A 50 -45.45 12.54 -24.80
C ASP A 50 -43.96 12.41 -25.09
N ALA A 51 -43.18 13.45 -24.78
CA ALA A 51 -41.73 13.47 -24.95
C ALA A 51 -41.02 12.46 -24.05
N ASP A 52 -41.42 12.36 -22.77
CA ASP A 52 -40.89 11.35 -21.85
C ASP A 52 -41.24 9.93 -22.30
N GLU A 53 -42.45 9.71 -22.81
CA GLU A 53 -42.87 8.40 -23.30
C GLU A 53 -42.10 7.98 -24.57
N LYS A 54 -41.93 8.92 -25.52
CA LYS A 54 -41.08 8.69 -26.69
C LYS A 54 -39.63 8.44 -26.34
N ALA A 55 -39.07 9.16 -25.35
CA ALA A 55 -37.72 8.93 -24.87
C ALA A 55 -37.55 7.50 -24.32
N ILE A 56 -38.53 6.98 -23.58
CA ILE A 56 -38.52 5.59 -23.10
C ILE A 56 -38.62 4.60 -24.26
N GLN A 57 -39.51 4.84 -25.23
CA GLN A 57 -39.67 3.97 -26.40
C GLN A 57 -38.38 3.88 -27.22
N GLU A 58 -37.67 5.01 -27.38
CA GLU A 58 -36.39 5.06 -28.10
C GLU A 58 -35.27 4.33 -27.36
N MET A 59 -35.27 4.32 -26.03
CA MET A 59 -34.34 3.51 -25.25
C MET A 59 -34.56 1.99 -25.44
N GLY A 60 -35.78 1.58 -25.76
CA GLY A 60 -36.15 0.19 -26.00
C GLY A 60 -36.51 -0.58 -24.72
N ASN A 61 -36.37 -1.90 -24.75
CA ASN A 61 -36.84 -2.76 -23.65
C ASN A 61 -35.91 -2.66 -22.42
N PRO A 62 -36.43 -2.25 -21.24
CA PRO A 62 -35.61 -2.06 -20.05
C PRO A 62 -34.94 -3.34 -19.55
N PHE A 63 -35.56 -4.52 -19.75
CA PHE A 63 -34.99 -5.79 -19.31
C PHE A 63 -33.78 -6.19 -20.17
N ILE A 64 -33.84 -5.97 -21.48
CA ILE A 64 -32.73 -6.25 -22.41
C ILE A 64 -31.55 -5.33 -22.10
N ILE A 65 -31.82 -4.04 -21.87
CA ILE A 65 -30.79 -3.07 -21.46
C ILE A 65 -30.13 -3.54 -20.15
N GLY A 66 -30.93 -3.90 -19.15
CA GLY A 66 -30.41 -4.38 -17.87
C GLY A 66 -29.57 -5.67 -17.99
N GLU A 67 -29.98 -6.62 -18.82
CA GLU A 67 -29.23 -7.85 -19.11
C GLU A 67 -27.89 -7.57 -19.80
N ASN A 68 -27.86 -6.62 -20.74
CA ASN A 68 -26.63 -6.16 -21.40
C ASN A 68 -25.69 -5.39 -20.46
N LEU A 69 -26.25 -4.63 -19.49
CA LEU A 69 -25.46 -3.87 -18.52
C LEU A 69 -24.90 -4.73 -17.37
N ASN A 70 -25.56 -5.83 -17.02
CA ASN A 70 -25.16 -6.70 -15.91
C ASN A 70 -23.71 -7.24 -16.01
N PRO A 71 -23.23 -7.81 -17.14
CA PRO A 71 -21.85 -8.31 -17.23
C PRO A 71 -20.80 -7.18 -17.16
N LEU A 72 -21.15 -5.97 -17.62
CA LEU A 72 -20.27 -4.81 -17.58
C LEU A 72 -20.04 -4.30 -16.15
N HIS A 73 -21.04 -4.42 -15.29
CA HIS A 73 -21.05 -3.89 -13.92
C HIS A 73 -20.83 -4.95 -12.84
N LYS A 74 -20.49 -6.19 -13.21
CA LYS A 74 -20.23 -7.28 -12.27
C LYS A 74 -18.90 -7.02 -11.52
N PRO A 75 -18.90 -7.03 -10.17
CA PRO A 75 -17.66 -6.90 -9.40
C PRO A 75 -16.68 -8.02 -9.75
N LYS A 76 -15.42 -7.68 -10.01
CA LYS A 76 -14.35 -8.65 -10.33
C LYS A 76 -13.40 -8.77 -9.15
N MET A 77 -12.99 -9.97 -8.82
CA MET A 77 -12.01 -10.21 -7.74
C MET A 77 -10.66 -10.60 -8.34
N ASP A 78 -9.58 -10.05 -7.78
CA ASP A 78 -8.24 -10.49 -8.15
C ASP A 78 -7.82 -11.71 -7.31
N TRP A 79 -8.33 -12.88 -7.69
CA TRP A 79 -8.06 -14.14 -6.99
C TRP A 79 -6.57 -14.48 -6.88
N ILE A 80 -5.76 -14.04 -7.84
CA ILE A 80 -4.31 -14.29 -7.81
C ILE A 80 -3.66 -13.60 -6.60
N LEU A 81 -4.03 -12.35 -6.30
CA LEU A 81 -3.50 -11.65 -5.13
C LEU A 81 -3.95 -12.28 -3.81
N ILE A 82 -5.18 -12.82 -3.76
CA ILE A 82 -5.71 -13.52 -2.58
C ILE A 82 -4.95 -14.83 -2.35
N VAL A 83 -4.72 -15.62 -3.41
CA VAL A 83 -3.94 -16.86 -3.32
C VAL A 83 -2.50 -16.58 -2.91
N LEU A 84 -1.85 -15.55 -3.47
CA LEU A 84 -0.50 -15.16 -3.08
C LEU A 84 -0.42 -14.71 -1.62
N PHE A 85 -1.40 -13.95 -1.13
CA PHE A 85 -1.50 -13.61 0.29
C PHE A 85 -1.61 -14.87 1.17
N ALA A 86 -2.44 -15.85 0.79
CA ALA A 86 -2.57 -17.11 1.53
C ALA A 86 -1.25 -17.92 1.54
N ILE A 87 -0.52 -17.94 0.42
CA ILE A 87 0.81 -18.56 0.33
C ILE A 87 1.80 -17.87 1.27
N PHE A 88 1.89 -16.54 1.24
CA PHE A 88 2.79 -15.79 2.13
C PHE A 88 2.43 -15.98 3.60
N ALA A 89 1.12 -15.97 3.92
CA ALA A 89 0.64 -16.28 5.27
C ALA A 89 1.09 -17.67 5.73
N GLY A 90 0.99 -18.69 4.88
CA GLY A 90 1.50 -20.04 5.19
C GLY A 90 3.01 -20.07 5.40
N ILE A 91 3.78 -19.41 4.53
CA ILE A 91 5.26 -19.33 4.64
C ILE A 91 5.68 -18.61 5.93
N SER A 92 4.90 -17.63 6.40
CA SER A 92 5.23 -16.84 7.60
C SER A 92 5.35 -17.65 8.89
N PHE A 93 4.76 -18.85 8.94
CA PHE A 93 4.86 -19.72 10.12
C PHE A 93 6.21 -20.47 10.16
N LEU A 94 6.90 -20.62 9.03
CA LEU A 94 8.14 -21.39 8.94
C LEU A 94 9.27 -20.78 9.80
N PRO A 95 9.52 -19.46 9.77
CA PRO A 95 10.47 -18.83 10.69
C PRO A 95 10.10 -18.96 12.18
N LEU A 96 8.83 -19.17 12.51
CA LEU A 96 8.37 -19.30 13.90
C LEU A 96 8.58 -20.70 14.47
N VAL A 97 8.57 -21.73 13.61
CA VAL A 97 8.77 -23.12 14.03
C VAL A 97 10.23 -23.36 14.42
N GLY A 98 11.16 -22.84 13.63
CA GLY A 98 12.59 -23.14 13.78
C GLY A 98 13.48 -21.95 14.14
N GLY A 99 13.05 -20.71 13.89
CA GLY A 99 13.91 -19.54 14.02
C GLY A 99 13.98 -18.93 15.42
N VAL A 100 13.01 -19.22 16.30
CA VAL A 100 12.95 -18.62 17.64
C VAL A 100 13.84 -19.43 18.61
N PRO A 101 14.84 -18.82 19.27
CA PRO A 101 15.63 -19.51 20.29
C PRO A 101 14.76 -19.84 21.51
N GLU A 102 14.65 -21.13 21.86
CA GLU A 102 13.78 -21.63 22.96
C GLU A 102 14.15 -21.14 24.37
N GLN A 103 15.18 -20.30 24.52
CA GLN A 103 15.73 -19.91 25.83
C GLN A 103 14.86 -18.91 26.62
N TYR A 104 13.84 -18.28 26.02
CA TYR A 104 13.08 -17.20 26.67
C TYR A 104 11.56 -17.25 26.50
N VAL A 105 11.04 -17.77 25.38
CA VAL A 105 9.60 -17.83 25.08
C VAL A 105 9.32 -19.05 24.20
N SER A 106 8.27 -19.83 24.48
CA SER A 106 7.92 -21.01 23.68
C SER A 106 7.58 -20.63 22.23
N ASN A 107 8.03 -21.41 21.24
CA ASN A 107 7.69 -21.22 19.82
C ASN A 107 6.17 -21.19 19.60
N THR A 108 5.43 -21.99 20.39
CA THR A 108 3.96 -22.04 20.41
C THR A 108 3.32 -20.68 20.65
N TYR A 109 3.92 -19.82 21.48
CA TYR A 109 3.40 -18.49 21.76
C TYR A 109 3.38 -17.60 20.51
N PHE A 110 4.48 -17.56 19.76
CA PHE A 110 4.58 -16.75 18.55
C PHE A 110 3.70 -17.28 17.42
N ILE A 111 3.63 -18.60 17.26
CA ILE A 111 2.74 -19.25 16.28
C ILE A 111 1.28 -18.89 16.57
N TRP A 112 0.83 -19.00 17.82
CA TRP A 112 -0.54 -18.67 18.18
C TRP A 112 -0.87 -17.18 17.96
N ARG A 113 0.05 -16.28 18.34
CA ARG A 113 -0.10 -14.85 18.07
C ARG A 113 -0.17 -14.56 16.57
N GLN A 114 0.71 -15.15 15.78
CA GLN A 114 0.71 -14.98 14.32
C GLN A 114 -0.63 -15.41 13.71
N ALA A 115 -1.21 -16.53 14.17
CA ALA A 115 -2.53 -16.98 13.73
C ALA A 115 -3.66 -15.98 14.07
N ILE A 116 -3.63 -15.39 15.27
CA ILE A 116 -4.56 -14.32 15.67
C ILE A 116 -4.40 -13.11 14.75
N TRP A 117 -3.16 -12.71 14.45
CA TRP A 117 -2.88 -11.57 13.57
C TRP A 117 -3.38 -11.79 12.15
N TYR A 118 -3.21 -12.98 11.57
CA TYR A 118 -3.80 -13.27 10.25
C TYR A 118 -5.32 -13.32 10.28
N SER A 119 -5.92 -13.82 11.37
CA SER A 119 -7.37 -13.79 11.53
C SER A 119 -7.90 -12.36 11.51
N LEU A 120 -7.24 -11.45 12.25
CA LEU A 120 -7.55 -10.02 12.21
C LEU A 120 -7.23 -9.39 10.84
N ALA A 121 -6.15 -9.79 10.18
CA ALA A 121 -5.78 -9.32 8.86
C ALA A 121 -6.85 -9.63 7.80
N ILE A 122 -7.43 -10.83 7.85
CA ILE A 122 -8.53 -11.22 6.96
C ILE A 122 -9.75 -10.32 7.19
N LEU A 123 -10.11 -10.03 8.45
CA LEU A 123 -11.19 -9.09 8.76
C LEU A 123 -10.89 -7.68 8.24
N VAL A 124 -9.66 -7.20 8.37
CA VAL A 124 -9.23 -5.90 7.84
C VAL A 124 -9.32 -5.87 6.30
N ILE A 125 -8.84 -6.91 5.62
CA ILE A 125 -8.93 -7.04 4.15
C ILE A 125 -10.41 -7.00 3.72
N ILE A 126 -11.27 -7.77 4.38
CA ILE A 126 -12.72 -7.80 4.09
C ILE A 126 -13.33 -6.41 4.33
N GLY A 127 -13.02 -5.76 5.45
CA GLY A 127 -13.52 -4.42 5.79
C GLY A 127 -13.18 -3.40 4.71
N PHE A 128 -11.91 -3.33 4.30
CA PHE A 128 -11.49 -2.43 3.23
C PHE A 128 -12.00 -2.87 1.84
N LEU A 129 -12.16 -4.16 1.57
CA LEU A 129 -12.65 -4.67 0.29
C LEU A 129 -14.08 -4.20 -0.03
N PHE A 130 -14.96 -4.19 0.98
CA PHE A 130 -16.36 -3.83 0.80
C PHE A 130 -16.65 -2.35 0.97
N PHE A 131 -15.80 -1.59 1.66
CA PHE A 131 -15.91 -0.14 1.76
C PHE A 131 -15.77 0.55 0.39
N ASP A 132 -16.42 1.68 0.12
CA ASP A 132 -16.18 2.43 -1.13
C ASP A 132 -14.97 3.35 -0.98
N TYR A 133 -13.82 2.95 -1.55
CA TYR A 133 -12.58 3.70 -1.43
C TYR A 133 -12.69 5.14 -1.96
N GLN A 134 -13.60 5.44 -2.90
CA GLN A 134 -13.73 6.80 -3.43
C GLN A 134 -14.14 7.81 -2.37
N LYS A 135 -14.81 7.38 -1.31
CA LYS A 135 -15.17 8.24 -0.18
C LYS A 135 -13.95 8.79 0.55
N LEU A 136 -12.81 8.08 0.51
CA LEU A 136 -11.56 8.50 1.16
C LEU A 136 -10.89 9.68 0.44
N LYS A 137 -11.19 9.89 -0.85
CA LYS A 137 -10.53 10.89 -1.71
C LYS A 137 -10.52 12.31 -1.15
N ASN A 138 -11.61 12.71 -0.49
CA ASN A 138 -11.75 14.08 0.03
C ASN A 138 -11.27 14.25 1.47
N TRP A 139 -10.85 13.17 2.13
CA TRP A 139 -10.52 13.16 3.56
C TRP A 139 -9.01 13.29 3.82
N TRP A 140 -8.25 13.73 2.80
CA TRP A 140 -6.79 13.79 2.88
C TRP A 140 -6.26 14.64 4.04
N VAL A 141 -6.97 15.73 4.41
CA VAL A 141 -6.61 16.57 5.55
C VAL A 141 -6.67 15.79 6.86
N TYR A 142 -7.76 15.03 7.06
CA TYR A 142 -7.94 14.21 8.27
C TYR A 142 -6.91 13.09 8.35
N PHE A 143 -6.59 12.44 7.23
CA PHE A 143 -5.54 11.44 7.19
C PHE A 143 -4.16 12.04 7.47
N TYR A 144 -3.81 13.15 6.83
CA TYR A 144 -2.54 13.81 7.09
C TYR A 144 -2.40 14.23 8.55
N ALA A 145 -3.45 14.87 9.11
CA ALA A 145 -3.49 15.26 10.51
C ALA A 145 -3.39 14.05 11.45
N SER A 146 -4.06 12.94 11.15
CA SER A 146 -3.99 11.71 11.95
C SER A 146 -2.57 11.13 11.95
N GLY A 147 -1.93 11.03 10.78
CA GLY A 147 -0.53 10.59 10.68
C GLY A 147 0.43 11.50 11.46
N LEU A 148 0.22 12.82 11.39
CA LEU A 148 1.01 13.79 12.13
C LEU A 148 0.82 13.68 13.64
N LEU A 149 -0.43 13.57 14.12
CA LEU A 149 -0.75 13.40 15.53
C LEU A 149 -0.15 12.13 16.11
N ILE A 150 -0.15 11.03 15.35
CA ILE A 150 0.50 9.78 15.76
C ILE A 150 2.01 9.98 15.91
N LEU A 151 2.67 10.64 14.96
CA LEU A 151 4.11 10.91 15.06
C LEU A 151 4.46 11.82 16.24
N LEU A 152 3.66 12.87 16.48
CA LEU A 152 3.81 13.72 17.65
C LEU A 152 3.60 12.94 18.95
N TYR A 153 2.59 12.06 18.99
CA TYR A 153 2.37 11.17 20.13
C TYR A 153 3.57 10.27 20.38
N LEU A 154 4.16 9.67 19.35
CA LEU A 154 5.35 8.82 19.50
C LEU A 154 6.54 9.59 20.05
N HIS A 155 6.72 10.84 19.63
CA HIS A 155 7.82 11.66 20.13
C HIS A 155 7.68 12.02 21.62
N LEU A 156 6.43 12.19 22.10
CA LEU A 156 6.16 12.59 23.48
C LEU A 156 5.96 11.40 24.44
N PHE A 157 5.37 10.31 23.94
CA PHE A 157 4.87 9.19 24.76
C PHE A 157 5.24 7.81 24.22
N GLY A 158 6.00 7.73 23.12
CA GLY A 158 6.41 6.46 22.53
C GLY A 158 7.29 5.67 23.48
N ILE A 159 7.04 4.35 23.57
CA ILE A 159 7.86 3.47 24.42
C ILE A 159 9.05 2.93 23.64
N MET A 160 10.18 2.79 24.33
CA MET A 160 11.39 2.18 23.78
C MET A 160 11.28 0.65 23.83
N VAL A 161 11.36 0.00 22.68
CA VAL A 161 11.50 -1.46 22.57
C VAL A 161 12.66 -1.74 21.64
N ALA A 162 13.60 -2.59 22.07
CA ALA A 162 14.80 -2.94 21.31
C ALA A 162 15.60 -1.72 20.80
N GLY A 163 15.65 -0.64 21.59
CA GLY A 163 16.39 0.59 21.25
C GLY A 163 15.67 1.58 20.33
N ALA A 164 14.41 1.33 19.95
CA ALA A 164 13.60 2.23 19.13
C ALA A 164 12.35 2.73 19.88
N THR A 165 12.18 4.06 19.97
CA THR A 165 11.04 4.74 20.62
C THR A 165 9.88 4.98 19.64
N LYS A 166 9.33 3.89 19.09
CA LYS A 166 8.31 3.95 18.02
C LYS A 166 7.01 3.22 18.30
N TRP A 167 6.86 2.68 19.50
CA TRP A 167 5.78 1.78 19.84
C TRP A 167 4.71 2.46 20.70
N VAL A 168 3.45 2.14 20.44
CA VAL A 168 2.30 2.53 21.25
C VAL A 168 1.83 1.31 22.04
N ARG A 169 1.73 1.43 23.36
CA ARG A 169 1.19 0.38 24.23
C ARG A 169 -0.30 0.57 24.41
N LEU A 170 -1.07 -0.42 23.99
CA LEU A 170 -2.50 -0.55 24.24
C LEU A 170 -2.73 -1.73 25.20
N PRO A 171 -3.86 -1.80 25.91
CA PRO A 171 -4.18 -2.96 26.75
C PRO A 171 -4.09 -4.27 25.94
N GLY A 172 -3.13 -5.14 26.29
CA GLY A 172 -2.90 -6.43 25.62
C GLY A 172 -2.14 -6.39 24.29
N LEU A 173 -1.79 -5.20 23.76
CA LEU A 173 -1.29 -5.04 22.40
C LEU A 173 -0.20 -3.96 22.30
N THR A 174 0.75 -4.14 21.39
CA THR A 174 1.78 -3.13 21.11
C THR A 174 1.80 -2.90 19.60
N VAL A 175 1.63 -1.65 19.18
CA VAL A 175 1.51 -1.26 17.78
C VAL A 175 2.71 -0.42 17.38
N ASP A 176 3.28 -0.73 16.22
CA ASP A 176 4.23 0.18 15.58
C ASP A 176 3.50 1.42 15.06
N GLY A 177 3.68 2.55 15.76
CA GLY A 177 3.01 3.79 15.41
C GLY A 177 3.54 4.41 14.11
N THR A 178 4.79 4.15 13.73
CA THR A 178 5.37 4.73 12.50
C THR A 178 4.77 4.09 11.25
N MET A 179 4.45 2.79 11.30
CA MET A 179 3.69 2.12 10.24
C MET A 179 2.25 2.64 10.18
N MET A 180 1.63 2.86 11.35
CA MET A 180 0.27 3.40 11.40
C MET A 180 0.20 4.82 10.80
N SER A 181 1.16 5.70 11.14
CA SER A 181 1.25 7.03 10.53
C SER A 181 1.53 6.94 9.03
N LEU A 182 2.39 6.01 8.59
CA LEU A 182 2.68 5.80 7.16
C LEU A 182 1.42 5.45 6.37
N PHE A 183 0.52 4.63 6.91
CA PHE A 183 -0.75 4.28 6.26
C PHE A 183 -1.62 5.50 6.03
N PHE A 184 -1.71 6.38 7.04
CA PHE A 184 -2.47 7.61 6.94
C PHE A 184 -1.84 8.59 5.95
N PHE A 185 -0.52 8.74 5.97
CA PHE A 185 0.16 9.56 4.98
C PHE A 185 0.01 9.02 3.55
N PHE A 186 0.04 7.71 3.37
CA PHE A 186 -0.26 7.05 2.10
C PHE A 186 -1.64 7.46 1.56
N LEU A 187 -2.68 7.37 2.40
CA LEU A 187 -4.04 7.81 2.01
C LEU A 187 -4.13 9.31 1.75
N ALA A 188 -3.46 10.12 2.58
CA ALA A 188 -3.41 11.56 2.44
C ALA A 188 -2.78 11.97 1.11
N TRP A 189 -1.62 11.42 0.76
CA TRP A 189 -0.91 11.73 -0.48
C TRP A 189 -1.66 11.27 -1.71
N ALA A 190 -2.36 10.13 -1.67
CA ALA A 190 -3.26 9.75 -2.76
C ALA A 190 -4.35 10.82 -3.00
N GLY A 191 -4.90 11.40 -1.93
CA GLY A 191 -5.92 12.46 -2.03
C GLY A 191 -5.35 13.81 -2.49
N ILE A 192 -4.18 14.19 -1.96
CA ILE A 192 -3.44 15.39 -2.36
C ILE A 192 -3.07 15.30 -3.85
N PHE A 193 -2.52 14.17 -4.30
CA PHE A 193 -2.13 14.01 -5.71
C PHE A 193 -3.32 13.99 -6.66
N ASN A 194 -4.47 13.48 -6.22
CA ASN A 194 -5.69 13.58 -7.00
C ASN A 194 -6.15 15.04 -7.21
N LYS A 195 -5.81 15.97 -6.30
CA LYS A 195 -6.15 17.41 -6.38
C LYS A 195 -4.93 18.31 -6.65
N ILE A 196 -3.80 17.73 -7.05
CA ILE A 196 -2.51 18.42 -7.10
C ILE A 196 -2.50 19.68 -7.97
N ASN A 197 -3.30 19.69 -9.02
CA ASN A 197 -3.39 20.81 -9.96
C ASN A 197 -4.09 22.04 -9.35
N GLU A 198 -4.77 21.91 -8.21
CA GLU A 198 -5.32 23.03 -7.44
C GLU A 198 -4.23 23.81 -6.66
N PHE A 199 -3.00 23.26 -6.57
CA PHE A 199 -1.86 23.82 -5.83
C PHE A 199 -0.87 24.57 -6.73
N ARG A 200 -1.32 25.09 -7.88
CA ARG A 200 -0.46 25.83 -8.83
C ARG A 200 0.15 27.12 -8.27
N ASN A 201 -0.51 27.79 -7.33
CA ASN A 201 0.00 29.04 -6.74
C ASN A 201 1.27 28.78 -5.92
N TRP A 202 2.27 29.67 -5.98
CA TRP A 202 3.55 29.52 -5.29
C TRP A 202 3.41 29.29 -3.78
N LYS A 203 2.47 29.98 -3.11
CA LYS A 203 2.16 29.76 -1.68
C LYS A 203 1.71 28.32 -1.41
N LYS A 204 0.88 27.78 -2.31
CA LYS A 204 0.37 26.40 -2.23
C LYS A 204 1.45 25.37 -2.56
N GLN A 205 2.39 25.68 -3.46
CA GLN A 205 3.57 24.84 -3.71
C GLN A 205 4.49 24.79 -2.49
N GLY A 206 4.73 25.93 -1.83
CA GLY A 206 5.47 25.97 -0.56
C GLY A 206 4.78 25.13 0.52
N PHE A 207 3.45 25.20 0.61
CA PHE A 207 2.68 24.33 1.51
C PHE A 207 2.87 22.83 1.20
N LEU A 208 2.87 22.42 -0.08
CA LEU A 208 3.16 21.02 -0.45
C LEU A 208 4.56 20.58 -0.04
N LEU A 209 5.55 21.47 -0.15
CA LEU A 209 6.92 21.17 0.29
C LEU A 209 6.97 20.95 1.81
N VAL A 210 6.28 21.79 2.59
CA VAL A 210 6.14 21.59 4.04
C VAL A 210 5.47 20.25 4.34
N LEU A 211 4.36 19.93 3.67
CA LEU A 211 3.67 18.64 3.85
C LEU A 211 4.56 17.44 3.50
N PHE A 212 5.43 17.57 2.50
CA PHE A 212 6.33 16.50 2.10
C PHE A 212 7.45 16.26 3.13
N TRP A 213 8.11 17.33 3.56
CA TRP A 213 9.29 17.23 4.44
C TRP A 213 8.94 17.01 5.91
N THR A 214 7.77 17.44 6.37
CA THR A 214 7.40 17.32 7.79
C THR A 214 7.45 15.87 8.29
N PRO A 215 6.83 14.87 7.62
CA PRO A 215 6.91 13.49 8.08
C PRO A 215 8.34 12.93 8.02
N ILE A 216 9.13 13.28 7.00
CA ILE A 216 10.53 12.83 6.87
C ILE A 216 11.34 13.29 8.09
N LEU A 217 11.22 14.57 8.47
CA LEU A 217 11.90 15.14 9.63
C LEU A 217 11.44 14.51 10.95
N LEU A 218 10.15 14.20 11.08
CA LEU A 218 9.64 13.55 12.30
C LEU A 218 10.07 12.07 12.40
N TYR A 219 10.12 11.33 11.28
CA TYR A 219 10.61 9.95 11.29
C TYR A 219 12.08 9.87 11.71
N THR A 220 12.91 10.82 11.28
CA THR A 220 14.34 10.84 11.64
C THR A 220 14.55 11.18 13.12
N MET A 221 13.58 11.81 13.78
CA MET A 221 13.56 12.03 15.23
C MET A 221 13.05 10.82 16.03
N VAL A 222 12.35 9.87 15.40
CA VAL A 222 11.74 8.66 16.03
C VAL A 222 12.65 7.42 15.86
N PRO A 223 13.98 7.60 15.93
CA PRO A 223 15.03 6.72 15.37
C PRO A 223 14.65 5.67 14.29
N ASP A 224 13.66 5.93 13.42
CA ASP A 224 13.17 4.97 12.42
C ASP A 224 13.29 5.54 11.00
N TYR A 225 14.53 5.55 10.52
CA TYR A 225 14.90 6.13 9.23
C TYR A 225 14.29 5.38 8.04
N MET A 226 13.99 4.09 8.18
CA MET A 226 13.50 3.31 7.04
C MET A 226 12.08 3.62 6.66
N ILE A 227 11.24 3.93 7.63
CA ILE A 227 9.89 4.40 7.35
C ILE A 227 9.91 5.72 6.55
N SER A 228 10.91 6.59 6.77
CA SER A 228 11.08 7.81 5.95
C SER A 228 11.40 7.49 4.48
N ILE A 229 12.19 6.44 4.22
CA ILE A 229 12.48 5.97 2.86
C ILE A 229 11.23 5.34 2.23
N PHE A 230 10.48 4.55 2.98
CA PHE A 230 9.23 3.95 2.50
C PHE A 230 8.21 5.03 2.13
N TYR A 231 8.06 6.04 2.99
CA TYR A 231 7.25 7.24 2.74
C TYR A 231 7.71 7.96 1.47
N PHE A 232 9.01 8.26 1.35
CA PHE A 232 9.59 8.96 0.20
C PHE A 232 9.32 8.20 -1.11
N LEU A 233 9.65 6.91 -1.17
CA LEU A 233 9.49 6.10 -2.38
C LEU A 233 8.02 5.83 -2.72
N CYS A 234 7.15 5.71 -1.71
CA CYS A 234 5.70 5.64 -1.91
C CYS A 234 5.18 6.90 -2.62
N ILE A 235 5.56 8.08 -2.14
CA ILE A 235 5.15 9.36 -2.74
C ILE A 235 5.78 9.56 -4.11
N LEU A 236 7.04 9.16 -4.29
CA LEU A 236 7.71 9.22 -5.59
C LEU A 236 6.99 8.36 -6.63
N GLY A 237 6.58 7.14 -6.26
CA GLY A 237 5.79 6.26 -7.13
C GLY A 237 4.45 6.88 -7.53
N MET A 238 3.75 7.48 -6.56
CA MET A 238 2.51 8.22 -6.84
C MET A 238 2.76 9.45 -7.72
N PHE A 239 3.82 10.22 -7.46
CA PHE A 239 4.18 11.42 -8.21
C PHE A 239 4.40 11.11 -9.69
N GLY A 240 5.08 9.99 -10.00
CA GLY A 240 5.32 9.54 -11.38
C GLY A 240 4.05 9.21 -12.17
N THR A 241 2.92 8.99 -11.51
CA THR A 241 1.64 8.65 -12.15
C THR A 241 0.53 9.66 -11.91
N ALA A 242 0.79 10.64 -11.05
CA ALA A 242 -0.06 11.79 -10.86
C ALA A 242 -0.15 12.58 -12.17
N ARG A 243 -1.36 12.98 -12.57
CA ARG A 243 -1.62 13.79 -13.78
C ARG A 243 -1.31 15.28 -13.51
N ILE A 244 -0.06 15.58 -13.14
CA ILE A 244 0.40 16.92 -12.75
C ILE A 244 0.69 17.76 -13.99
N HIS A 245 0.33 19.04 -13.99
CA HIS A 245 0.80 19.96 -15.04
C HIS A 245 2.33 20.04 -15.08
N LYS A 246 2.91 19.94 -16.29
CA LYS A 246 4.37 19.86 -16.51
C LYS A 246 5.18 20.90 -15.71
N ARG A 247 4.77 22.17 -15.75
CA ARG A 247 5.45 23.26 -15.02
C ARG A 247 5.42 23.05 -13.49
N LEU A 248 4.28 22.62 -12.95
CA LEU A 248 4.15 22.32 -11.52
C LEU A 248 5.00 21.11 -11.14
N ALA A 249 5.00 20.05 -11.96
CA ALA A 249 5.80 18.85 -11.73
C ALA A 249 7.30 19.17 -11.68
N VAL A 250 7.82 19.94 -12.66
CA VAL A 250 9.23 20.35 -12.69
C VAL A 250 9.59 21.21 -11.47
N ASN A 251 8.75 22.18 -11.10
CA ASN A 251 8.97 23.01 -9.91
C ASN A 251 9.02 22.19 -8.63
N LEU A 252 8.08 21.26 -8.43
CA LEU A 252 8.05 20.39 -7.25
C LEU A 252 9.25 19.45 -7.22
N ALA A 253 9.67 18.89 -8.37
CA ALA A 253 10.82 18.02 -8.45
C ALA A 253 12.13 18.77 -8.13
N LEU A 254 12.34 19.95 -8.71
CA LEU A 254 13.54 20.77 -8.46
C LEU A 254 13.61 21.24 -7.01
N THR A 255 12.50 21.73 -6.44
CA THR A 255 12.48 22.22 -5.06
C THR A 255 12.70 21.09 -4.06
N ASN A 256 12.13 19.90 -4.27
CA ASN A 256 12.39 18.74 -3.42
C ASN A 256 13.80 18.18 -3.60
N LEU A 257 14.37 18.23 -4.80
CA LEU A 257 15.76 17.84 -5.03
C LEU A 257 16.73 18.74 -4.26
N LEU A 258 16.56 20.07 -4.34
CA LEU A 258 17.36 21.03 -3.59
C LEU A 258 17.21 20.84 -2.07
N ALA A 259 15.98 20.73 -1.58
CA ALA A 259 15.71 20.45 -0.16
C ALA A 259 16.33 19.12 0.29
N GLY A 260 16.32 18.10 -0.57
CA GLY A 260 16.93 16.81 -0.29
C GLY A 260 18.44 16.85 -0.21
N ILE A 261 19.11 17.60 -1.09
CA ILE A 261 20.55 17.83 -1.03
C ILE A 261 20.91 18.54 0.29
N ILE A 262 20.17 19.60 0.65
CA ILE A 262 20.37 20.33 1.91
C ILE A 262 20.18 19.39 3.11
N PHE A 263 19.11 18.59 3.11
CA PHE A 263 18.82 17.63 4.17
C PHE A 263 19.95 16.60 4.33
N ILE A 264 20.46 16.02 3.24
CA ILE A 264 21.55 15.05 3.28
C ILE A 264 22.84 15.68 3.83
N ILE A 265 23.17 16.90 3.40
CA ILE A 265 24.35 17.63 3.89
C ILE A 265 24.22 17.88 5.40
N MET A 266 23.08 18.42 5.85
CA MET A 266 22.83 18.66 7.27
C MET A 266 22.87 17.37 8.08
N PHE A 267 22.21 16.32 7.59
CA PHE A 267 22.19 15.01 8.24
C PHE A 267 23.60 14.44 8.39
N TYR A 268 24.42 14.51 7.35
CA TYR A 268 25.81 14.08 7.38
C TYR A 268 26.63 14.88 8.40
N MET A 269 26.47 16.20 8.46
CA MET A 269 27.19 17.06 9.40
C MET A 269 26.83 16.77 10.86
N THR A 270 25.54 16.61 11.16
CA THR A 270 25.06 16.42 12.53
C THR A 270 25.24 14.98 13.03
N SER A 271 25.23 13.98 12.14
CA SER A 271 25.20 12.55 12.52
C SER A 271 26.54 11.84 12.44
N ARG A 272 27.68 12.56 12.28
CA ARG A 272 29.03 11.97 12.06
C ARG A 272 29.48 10.97 13.14
N GLN A 273 28.95 11.03 14.35
CA GLN A 273 29.27 10.10 15.44
C GLN A 273 28.05 9.28 15.90
N GLY A 274 26.97 9.29 15.14
CA GLY A 274 25.73 8.59 15.48
C GLY A 274 25.73 7.13 15.08
N TYR A 275 24.82 6.36 15.70
CA TYR A 275 24.57 4.94 15.42
C TYR A 275 24.39 4.61 13.92
N ILE A 276 23.74 5.50 13.16
CA ILE A 276 23.50 5.31 11.72
C ILE A 276 24.80 5.40 10.93
N PHE A 277 25.69 6.31 11.31
CA PHE A 277 26.99 6.44 10.67
C PHE A 277 27.82 5.18 10.89
N ALA A 278 27.76 4.59 12.09
CA ALA A 278 28.37 3.30 12.39
C ALA A 278 27.78 2.15 11.56
N ARG A 279 26.46 2.14 11.33
CA ARG A 279 25.81 1.14 10.45
C ARG A 279 26.18 1.32 8.98
N LEU A 280 26.30 2.56 8.51
CA LEU A 280 26.69 2.89 7.14
C LEU A 280 28.18 2.61 6.90
N SER A 281 29.05 2.90 7.88
CA SER A 281 30.47 2.56 7.79
C SER A 281 30.67 1.05 7.80
N ALA A 282 29.93 0.32 8.65
CA ALA A 282 29.94 -1.13 8.67
C ALA A 282 29.37 -1.77 7.39
N PHE A 283 28.44 -1.10 6.70
CA PHE A 283 28.00 -1.51 5.36
C PHE A 283 29.12 -1.41 4.33
N ILE A 284 29.85 -0.27 4.32
CA ILE A 284 30.93 -0.01 3.35
C ILE A 284 32.15 -0.88 3.62
N ASN A 285 32.54 -1.03 4.89
CA ASN A 285 33.69 -1.84 5.31
C ASN A 285 33.33 -2.69 6.54
N PRO A 286 32.65 -3.84 6.34
CA PRO A 286 32.28 -4.73 7.44
C PRO A 286 33.49 -5.31 8.20
N SER A 287 34.66 -5.40 7.55
CA SER A 287 35.89 -5.90 8.17
C SER A 287 36.51 -4.93 9.17
N ALA A 288 36.24 -3.62 9.06
CA ALA A 288 36.82 -2.61 9.95
C ALA A 288 36.38 -2.78 11.41
N ASP A 289 35.16 -3.26 11.63
CA ASP A 289 34.64 -3.62 12.94
C ASP A 289 33.89 -4.96 12.86
N SER A 290 34.67 -6.01 12.67
CA SER A 290 34.13 -7.33 12.38
C SER A 290 33.33 -7.91 13.56
N ASN A 291 33.67 -7.55 14.81
CA ASN A 291 33.01 -8.05 16.03
C ASN A 291 31.92 -7.12 16.57
N GLY A 292 31.85 -5.86 16.12
CA GLY A 292 30.77 -4.93 16.41
C GLY A 292 29.80 -4.78 15.25
N ALA A 293 29.74 -3.60 14.63
CA ALA A 293 28.72 -3.26 13.64
C ALA A 293 28.78 -4.11 12.36
N GLY A 294 29.96 -4.65 12.01
CA GLY A 294 30.20 -5.52 10.86
C GLY A 294 29.87 -7.01 11.09
N TYR A 295 29.64 -7.43 12.33
CA TYR A 295 29.36 -8.83 12.69
C TYR A 295 28.19 -9.40 11.89
N LEU A 296 27.10 -8.63 11.80
CA LEU A 296 25.86 -9.08 11.19
C LEU A 296 26.02 -9.39 9.69
N TYR A 297 26.86 -8.64 8.99
CA TYR A 297 27.20 -8.93 7.58
C TYR A 297 27.96 -10.25 7.44
N ARG A 298 28.92 -10.53 8.34
CA ARG A 298 29.65 -11.80 8.34
C ARG A 298 28.72 -12.98 8.65
N ALA A 299 27.84 -12.81 9.65
CA ALA A 299 26.88 -13.83 10.05
C ALA A 299 25.90 -14.17 8.92
N VAL A 300 25.29 -13.17 8.28
CA VAL A 300 24.36 -13.39 7.16
C VAL A 300 25.08 -14.06 5.99
N ARG A 301 26.29 -13.59 5.64
CA ARG A 301 27.09 -14.20 4.56
C ARG A 301 27.40 -15.66 4.83
N LYS A 302 27.79 -16.00 6.07
CA LYS A 302 28.06 -17.37 6.49
C LYS A 302 26.81 -18.25 6.33
N VAL A 303 25.69 -17.81 6.90
CA VAL A 303 24.39 -18.52 6.82
C VAL A 303 23.97 -18.77 5.36
N LEU A 304 24.07 -17.77 4.49
CA LEU A 304 23.71 -17.93 3.08
C LEU A 304 24.68 -18.84 2.31
N SER A 305 25.98 -18.83 2.64
CA SER A 305 26.97 -19.69 1.99
C SER A 305 26.81 -21.17 2.35
N GLU A 306 26.32 -21.46 3.55
CA GLU A 306 26.13 -22.83 4.06
C GLU A 306 24.73 -23.40 3.73
N ALA A 307 23.86 -22.62 3.09
CA ALA A 307 22.47 -23.01 2.81
C ALA A 307 22.33 -24.24 1.88
N GLY A 308 23.23 -24.39 0.90
CA GLY A 308 23.07 -25.39 -0.16
C GLY A 308 21.79 -25.21 -1.01
N TRP A 309 21.55 -26.11 -1.97
CA TRP A 309 20.37 -26.02 -2.83
C TRP A 309 19.05 -26.42 -2.16
N PHE A 310 19.12 -27.34 -1.19
CA PHE A 310 17.97 -27.96 -0.53
C PHE A 310 17.87 -27.68 0.97
N GLY A 311 18.75 -26.82 1.51
CA GLY A 311 18.68 -26.37 2.89
C GLY A 311 19.28 -27.35 3.89
N ASN A 312 19.25 -26.93 5.15
CA ASN A 312 19.79 -27.68 6.29
C ASN A 312 18.70 -28.21 7.25
N GLY A 313 17.43 -28.01 6.91
CA GLY A 313 16.28 -28.33 7.75
C GLY A 313 15.91 -27.20 8.72
N LEU A 314 14.61 -27.12 9.06
CA LEU A 314 14.04 -26.05 9.91
C LEU A 314 14.53 -26.09 11.36
N THR A 315 14.89 -27.26 11.88
CA THR A 315 15.24 -27.47 13.29
C THR A 315 16.75 -27.47 13.56
N ASN A 316 17.57 -27.22 12.54
CA ASN A 316 19.02 -27.27 12.69
C ASN A 316 19.59 -25.96 13.25
N VAL A 317 19.84 -25.95 14.57
CA VAL A 317 20.13 -24.77 15.40
C VAL A 317 21.56 -24.21 15.31
N LEU A 318 22.48 -24.92 14.67
CA LEU A 318 23.93 -24.67 14.85
C LEU A 318 24.41 -23.32 14.32
N ASN A 319 23.96 -22.88 13.13
CA ASN A 319 24.48 -21.66 12.50
C ASN A 319 23.52 -20.46 12.52
N PHE A 320 22.20 -20.63 12.67
CA PHE A 320 21.31 -19.46 12.70
C PHE A 320 21.25 -18.74 14.06
N ARG A 321 21.78 -19.34 15.16
CA ARG A 321 22.02 -18.62 16.44
C ARG A 321 22.92 -17.39 16.26
N LEU A 322 23.64 -17.30 15.14
CA LEU A 322 24.46 -16.14 14.76
C LEU A 322 23.62 -14.95 14.30
N LEU A 323 22.35 -15.15 13.93
CA LEU A 323 21.44 -14.09 13.50
C LEU A 323 20.45 -13.76 14.62
N PRO A 324 20.43 -12.53 15.15
CA PRO A 324 19.30 -12.09 15.96
C PRO A 324 18.05 -12.00 15.08
N GLU A 325 16.85 -12.09 15.67
CA GLU A 325 15.62 -11.65 14.98
C GLU A 325 15.35 -12.39 13.64
N THR A 326 15.69 -13.68 13.55
CA THR A 326 15.46 -14.58 12.39
C THR A 326 14.00 -14.72 11.98
N HIS A 327 13.07 -14.49 12.91
CA HIS A 327 11.64 -14.55 12.66
C HIS A 327 11.05 -13.21 12.20
N THR A 328 11.80 -12.12 12.30
CA THR A 328 11.40 -10.77 11.87
C THR A 328 12.29 -10.33 10.69
N ASP A 329 13.37 -9.60 10.94
CA ASP A 329 14.18 -8.94 9.90
C ASP A 329 15.04 -9.90 9.08
N PHE A 330 15.40 -11.06 9.64
CA PHE A 330 16.22 -12.07 8.95
C PHE A 330 15.42 -13.31 8.50
N ALA A 331 14.12 -13.15 8.27
CA ALA A 331 13.26 -14.23 7.76
C ALA A 331 13.73 -14.78 6.41
N PHE A 332 14.19 -13.93 5.47
CA PHE A 332 14.67 -14.41 4.18
C PHE A 332 15.94 -15.27 4.28
N PRO A 333 17.04 -14.82 4.92
CA PRO A 333 18.22 -15.68 5.14
C PRO A 333 17.90 -16.97 5.89
N PHE A 334 17.01 -16.90 6.88
CA PHE A 334 16.57 -18.08 7.63
C PHE A 334 15.89 -19.11 6.71
N LEU A 335 14.96 -18.67 5.86
CA LEU A 335 14.24 -19.54 4.93
C LEU A 335 15.19 -20.16 3.91
N VAL A 336 16.12 -19.38 3.36
CA VAL A 336 17.14 -19.87 2.43
C VAL A 336 18.05 -20.89 3.10
N TYR A 337 18.53 -20.64 4.31
CA TYR A 337 19.37 -21.60 5.04
C TYR A 337 18.63 -22.90 5.37
N SER A 338 17.36 -22.80 5.76
CA SER A 338 16.57 -23.94 6.22
C SER A 338 16.05 -24.80 5.08
N LEU A 339 15.63 -24.18 3.96
CA LEU A 339 14.94 -24.83 2.84
C LEU A 339 15.72 -24.79 1.52
N GLY A 340 16.85 -24.08 1.49
CA GLY A 340 17.78 -24.02 0.38
C GLY A 340 17.54 -22.88 -0.61
N TRP A 341 18.52 -22.67 -1.48
CA TRP A 341 18.45 -21.66 -2.55
C TRP A 341 17.29 -21.90 -3.53
N ALA A 342 16.91 -23.15 -3.80
CA ALA A 342 15.77 -23.45 -4.65
C ALA A 342 14.48 -22.82 -4.10
N PHE A 343 14.23 -22.96 -2.80
CA PHE A 343 13.11 -22.29 -2.12
C PHE A 343 13.25 -20.76 -2.17
N GLY A 344 14.45 -20.23 -1.93
CA GLY A 344 14.73 -18.80 -2.03
C GLY A 344 14.35 -18.20 -3.40
N PHE A 345 14.72 -18.87 -4.49
CA PHE A 345 14.35 -18.44 -5.85
C PHE A 345 12.84 -18.49 -6.09
N VAL A 346 12.16 -19.55 -5.65
CA VAL A 346 10.70 -19.68 -5.76
C VAL A 346 10.00 -18.58 -4.96
N LEU A 347 10.48 -18.27 -3.76
CA LEU A 347 9.95 -17.19 -2.93
C LEU A 347 10.10 -15.83 -3.61
N CYS A 348 11.31 -15.52 -4.13
CA CYS A 348 11.55 -14.31 -4.90
C CYS A 348 10.63 -14.20 -6.13
N LEU A 349 10.38 -15.32 -6.83
CA LEU A 349 9.46 -15.38 -7.96
C LEU A 349 8.02 -15.03 -7.53
N PHE A 350 7.51 -15.60 -6.43
CA PHE A 350 6.17 -15.28 -5.94
C PHE A 350 6.05 -13.81 -5.48
N LEU A 351 7.06 -13.28 -4.81
CA LEU A 351 7.12 -11.86 -4.43
C LEU A 351 7.13 -10.95 -5.67
N LEU A 352 7.90 -11.31 -6.69
CA LEU A 352 7.93 -10.57 -7.95
C LEU A 352 6.58 -10.61 -8.67
N ILE A 353 5.93 -11.78 -8.73
CA ILE A 353 4.60 -11.94 -9.32
C ILE A 353 3.58 -11.09 -8.54
N PHE A 354 3.63 -11.10 -7.21
CA PHE A 354 2.74 -10.32 -6.36
C PHE A 354 2.86 -8.82 -6.65
N ILE A 355 4.07 -8.27 -6.59
CA ILE A 355 4.33 -6.84 -6.86
C ILE A 355 3.96 -6.49 -8.31
N SER A 356 4.35 -7.33 -9.28
CA SER A 356 4.04 -7.12 -10.69
C SER A 356 2.53 -7.14 -10.96
N ARG A 357 1.78 -7.99 -10.25
CA ARG A 357 0.33 -8.06 -10.36
C ARG A 357 -0.34 -6.79 -9.83
N ILE A 358 0.09 -6.28 -8.67
CA ILE A 358 -0.38 -5.00 -8.12
C ILE A 358 -0.09 -3.87 -9.11
N SER A 359 1.14 -3.78 -9.62
CA SER A 359 1.53 -2.76 -10.61
C SER A 359 0.70 -2.85 -11.89
N LYS A 360 0.44 -4.06 -12.40
CA LYS A 360 -0.42 -4.26 -13.58
C LYS A 360 -1.87 -3.83 -13.31
N ASN A 361 -2.36 -4.00 -12.08
CA ASN A 361 -3.69 -3.54 -11.69
C ASN A 361 -3.80 -2.01 -11.75
N ALA A 362 -2.74 -1.27 -11.42
CA ALA A 362 -2.75 0.19 -11.53
C ALA A 362 -3.03 0.68 -12.96
N PHE A 363 -2.43 0.03 -13.97
CA PHE A 363 -2.66 0.37 -15.38
C PHE A 363 -4.07 0.02 -15.87
N LYS A 364 -4.76 -0.91 -15.20
CA LYS A 364 -6.15 -1.26 -15.51
C LYS A 364 -7.17 -0.35 -14.81
N THR A 365 -6.75 0.42 -13.82
CA THR A 365 -7.61 1.34 -13.08
C THR A 365 -7.77 2.65 -13.85
N LYS A 366 -9.01 3.01 -14.17
CA LYS A 366 -9.34 4.20 -14.98
C LYS A 366 -9.31 5.51 -14.17
N ASP A 367 -9.73 5.47 -12.91
CA ASP A 367 -9.75 6.65 -12.06
C ASP A 367 -8.39 6.96 -11.44
N LEU A 368 -8.05 8.25 -11.37
CA LEU A 368 -6.75 8.70 -10.88
C LEU A 368 -6.51 8.33 -9.41
N TYR A 369 -7.52 8.50 -8.55
CA TYR A 369 -7.37 8.25 -7.11
C TYR A 369 -7.09 6.77 -6.80
N GLY A 370 -7.84 5.85 -7.41
CA GLY A 370 -7.61 4.41 -7.30
C GLY A 370 -6.25 4.01 -7.86
N ARG A 371 -5.83 4.59 -8.99
CA ARG A 371 -4.49 4.36 -9.54
C ARG A 371 -3.38 4.77 -8.56
N LEU A 372 -3.51 5.94 -7.91
CA LEU A 372 -2.57 6.41 -6.91
C LEU A 372 -2.49 5.48 -5.70
N ILE A 373 -3.64 5.00 -5.19
CA ILE A 373 -3.70 3.99 -4.12
C ILE A 373 -2.95 2.72 -4.52
N VAL A 374 -3.19 2.20 -5.72
CA VAL A 374 -2.56 0.93 -6.16
C VAL A 374 -1.05 1.09 -6.33
N ILE A 375 -0.58 2.23 -6.86
CA ILE A 375 0.85 2.46 -7.09
C ILE A 375 1.60 2.75 -5.79
N GLY A 376 1.03 3.58 -4.92
CA GLY A 376 1.60 3.78 -3.59
C GLY A 376 1.62 2.47 -2.79
N GLY A 377 0.53 1.70 -2.85
CA GLY A 377 0.47 0.38 -2.23
C GLY A 377 1.51 -0.58 -2.80
N ALA A 378 1.71 -0.59 -4.12
CA ALA A 378 2.78 -1.37 -4.76
C ALA A 378 4.16 -0.98 -4.22
N ALA A 379 4.45 0.31 -4.06
CA ALA A 379 5.70 0.79 -3.47
C ALA A 379 5.85 0.35 -2.00
N LEU A 380 4.78 0.43 -1.20
CA LEU A 380 4.77 -0.02 0.19
C LEU A 380 5.03 -1.53 0.35
N PHE A 381 4.76 -2.34 -0.67
CA PHE A 381 5.19 -3.75 -0.71
C PHE A 381 6.59 -3.92 -1.30
N ALA A 382 6.87 -3.26 -2.42
CA ALA A 382 8.08 -3.47 -3.21
C ALA A 382 9.35 -2.99 -2.50
N VAL A 383 9.29 -1.84 -1.85
CA VAL A 383 10.45 -1.24 -1.17
C VAL A 383 10.93 -2.11 -0.01
N PRO A 384 10.12 -2.45 1.01
CA PRO A 384 10.58 -3.31 2.10
C PRO A 384 10.97 -4.71 1.63
N THR A 385 10.24 -5.29 0.66
CA THR A 385 10.57 -6.60 0.08
C THR A 385 11.95 -6.60 -0.57
N THR A 386 12.20 -5.64 -1.46
CA THR A 386 13.47 -5.52 -2.17
C THR A 386 14.60 -5.19 -1.19
N TRP A 387 14.35 -4.30 -0.24
CA TRP A 387 15.35 -3.94 0.76
C TRP A 387 15.75 -5.14 1.61
N ASN A 388 14.79 -5.92 2.13
CA ASN A 388 15.06 -7.11 2.94
C ASN A 388 15.90 -8.16 2.18
N ILE A 389 15.56 -8.41 0.91
CA ILE A 389 16.33 -9.33 0.08
C ILE A 389 17.73 -8.77 -0.18
N LEU A 390 17.85 -7.51 -0.58
CA LEU A 390 19.15 -6.90 -0.90
C LEU A 390 20.07 -6.76 0.32
N MET A 391 19.53 -6.47 1.50
CA MET A 391 20.34 -6.39 2.73
C MET A 391 20.89 -7.76 3.12
N SER A 392 20.16 -8.83 2.78
CA SER A 392 20.63 -10.20 2.97
C SER A 392 21.87 -10.52 2.13
N PHE A 393 22.01 -9.89 0.96
CA PHE A 393 23.20 -10.00 0.12
C PHE A 393 24.28 -8.94 0.42
N GLY A 394 24.05 -8.06 1.39
CA GLY A 394 24.94 -6.93 1.68
C GLY A 394 25.01 -5.91 0.54
N VAL A 395 23.97 -5.81 -0.31
CA VAL A 395 23.89 -4.83 -1.41
C VAL A 395 23.36 -3.48 -0.90
N VAL A 396 22.54 -3.51 0.14
CA VAL A 396 22.09 -2.32 0.88
C VAL A 396 22.37 -2.51 2.38
N PRO A 397 22.39 -1.43 3.20
CA PRO A 397 22.68 -1.56 4.61
C PRO A 397 21.71 -2.51 5.35
N ILE A 398 22.27 -3.34 6.22
CA ILE A 398 21.52 -4.19 7.15
C ILE A 398 20.93 -3.32 8.26
N ILE A 399 19.60 -3.32 8.30
CA ILE A 399 18.73 -2.50 9.16
C ILE A 399 17.40 -3.24 9.34
N GLY A 400 16.63 -2.87 10.36
CA GLY A 400 15.42 -3.61 10.73
C GLY A 400 14.25 -3.41 9.76
N VAL A 401 14.28 -4.13 8.64
CA VAL A 401 13.23 -4.14 7.61
C VAL A 401 12.73 -5.56 7.45
N SER A 402 11.47 -5.78 7.79
CA SER A 402 10.80 -7.08 7.72
C SER A 402 10.14 -7.32 6.34
N LEU A 403 10.05 -8.58 5.91
CA LEU A 403 9.32 -8.96 4.71
C LEU A 403 7.80 -8.83 4.91
N PRO A 404 7.08 -8.12 4.02
CA PRO A 404 5.63 -8.03 4.08
C PRO A 404 4.97 -9.42 4.04
N PHE A 405 4.03 -9.65 4.97
CA PHE A 405 3.28 -10.91 5.14
C PHE A 405 4.09 -12.19 5.40
N ILE A 406 5.42 -12.14 5.50
CA ILE A 406 6.25 -13.33 5.77
C ILE A 406 6.93 -13.20 7.14
N SER A 407 7.48 -12.04 7.44
CA SER A 407 8.08 -11.79 8.74
C SER A 407 7.02 -11.69 9.84
N TYR A 408 7.39 -12.11 11.06
CA TYR A 408 6.57 -11.92 12.23
C TYR A 408 6.39 -10.43 12.55
N GLY A 409 5.16 -10.02 12.86
CA GLY A 409 4.87 -8.64 13.23
C GLY A 409 3.39 -8.30 13.11
N GLY A 410 2.69 -8.26 14.23
CA GLY A 410 1.23 -8.05 14.24
C GLY A 410 0.78 -6.75 13.60
N SER A 411 1.34 -5.60 14.03
CA SER A 411 1.01 -4.30 13.45
C SER A 411 1.38 -4.19 11.98
N ALA A 412 2.50 -4.79 11.57
CA ALA A 412 2.93 -4.83 10.17
C ALA A 412 1.95 -5.64 9.30
N ILE A 413 1.53 -6.82 9.78
CA ILE A 413 0.53 -7.65 9.09
C ILE A 413 -0.79 -6.88 8.89
N LEU A 414 -1.28 -6.19 9.93
CA LEU A 414 -2.50 -5.38 9.82
C LEU A 414 -2.34 -4.19 8.87
N PHE A 415 -1.18 -3.53 8.90
CA PHE A 415 -0.84 -2.46 7.96
C PHE A 415 -0.90 -2.96 6.50
N TYR A 416 -0.19 -4.04 6.20
CA TYR A 416 -0.16 -4.61 4.86
C TYR A 416 -1.53 -5.17 4.44
N ALA A 417 -2.30 -5.72 5.38
CA ALA A 417 -3.67 -6.17 5.15
C ALA A 417 -4.60 -5.00 4.76
N ALA A 418 -4.48 -3.84 5.41
CA ALA A 418 -5.24 -2.65 5.06
C ALA A 418 -4.88 -2.15 3.64
N VAL A 419 -3.59 -2.08 3.32
CA VAL A 419 -3.11 -1.69 1.98
C VAL A 419 -3.59 -2.68 0.91
N LEU A 420 -3.47 -3.99 1.15
CA LEU A 420 -3.95 -5.02 0.22
C LEU A 420 -5.48 -4.97 0.04
N GLY A 421 -6.23 -4.78 1.13
CA GLY A 421 -7.69 -4.61 1.09
C GLY A 421 -8.10 -3.43 0.22
N LEU A 422 -7.39 -2.29 0.31
CA LEU A 422 -7.60 -1.13 -0.57
C LEU A 422 -7.25 -1.42 -2.03
N ILE A 423 -6.15 -2.14 -2.30
CA ILE A 423 -5.78 -2.52 -3.68
C ILE A 423 -6.87 -3.42 -4.29
N LEU A 424 -7.33 -4.44 -3.56
CA LEU A 424 -8.38 -5.35 -4.00
C LEU A 424 -9.71 -4.61 -4.22
N ASN A 425 -10.02 -3.67 -3.34
CA ASN A 425 -11.18 -2.78 -3.45
C ASN A 425 -11.15 -1.98 -4.76
N VAL A 426 -10.03 -1.31 -5.05
CA VAL A 426 -9.85 -0.55 -6.31
C VAL A 426 -10.04 -1.48 -7.51
N TYR A 427 -9.42 -2.66 -7.50
CA TYR A 427 -9.57 -3.63 -8.58
C TYR A 427 -11.02 -4.08 -8.78
N ARG A 428 -11.75 -4.29 -7.68
CA ARG A 428 -13.16 -4.71 -7.69
C ARG A 428 -14.07 -3.68 -8.33
N ARG A 429 -13.77 -2.40 -8.15
CA ARG A 429 -14.57 -1.27 -8.62
C ARG A 429 -14.07 -0.62 -9.91
N LYS A 430 -12.94 -1.08 -10.47
CA LYS A 430 -12.28 -0.46 -11.64
C LYS A 430 -13.18 -0.24 -12.87
N ASP A 431 -14.18 -1.10 -13.07
CA ASP A 431 -15.10 -1.03 -14.21
C ASP A 431 -16.36 -0.21 -13.88
N LEU A 432 -16.56 0.12 -12.60
CA LEU A 432 -17.68 0.92 -12.10
C LEU A 432 -17.36 2.41 -12.01
N VAL A 433 -16.08 2.80 -12.03
CA VAL A 433 -15.68 4.21 -11.87
C VAL A 433 -15.52 4.88 -13.21
N GLU A 434 -16.18 6.02 -13.38
CA GLU A 434 -16.03 6.86 -14.56
C GLU A 434 -14.54 7.25 -14.73
N PRO A 435 -14.00 7.16 -15.96
CA PRO A 435 -12.66 7.67 -16.23
C PRO A 435 -12.61 9.16 -15.89
N THR A 436 -11.51 9.60 -15.29
CA THR A 436 -11.33 11.04 -15.01
C THR A 436 -11.17 11.75 -16.36
N ILE A 437 -12.18 12.53 -16.77
CA ILE A 437 -12.47 13.34 -18.01
C ILE A 437 -11.32 13.62 -19.02
N ALA A 438 -10.05 13.54 -18.64
CA ALA A 438 -8.91 13.69 -19.54
C ALA A 438 -8.70 12.52 -20.53
N ASP A 439 -9.47 11.43 -20.46
CA ASP A 439 -9.38 10.34 -21.44
C ASP A 439 -10.22 10.63 -22.72
N GLU A 440 -11.06 11.68 -22.74
CA GLU A 440 -11.82 12.10 -23.94
C GLU A 440 -11.06 13.06 -24.86
N ILE A 441 -9.93 13.65 -24.44
CA ILE A 441 -9.16 14.58 -25.29
C ILE A 441 -8.15 13.81 -26.18
N LYS A 442 -8.26 12.48 -26.27
CA LYS A 442 -7.37 11.63 -27.09
C LYS A 442 -8.10 10.62 -27.99
N SER A 443 -9.40 10.79 -28.22
CA SER A 443 -10.09 10.11 -29.33
C SER A 443 -10.34 11.08 -30.47
#